data_AF-A0A6G6KDR6-F1
#
_entry.id   AF-A0A6G6KDR6-F1
#
_cell.length_a   1.000
_cell.length_b   1.000
_cell.length_c   1.000
_cell.angle_alpha   90.00
_cell.angle_beta   90.00
_cell.angle_gamma   90.00
#
_symmetry.space_group_name_H-M   'P 1'
#
loop_
_entity.id
_entity.type
_entity.pdbx_description
1 polymer ?
#
loop_
_entity_poly.entity_id
_entity_poly.type
_entity_poly.pdbx_seq_one_letter_code
_entity_poly.pdbx_strand_id
1 'polypeptide(L)'
;MNYIASITDFFKSPKWVMNLLFAGLCVLSTMIIPVLGLIVLAGWLITGFWARQDDRFETFPDFDLNQFSTYLQRGVWPCLVLIVAGLAIGFVMWIVIMIPMFLLTMVLGGGGDSAASSILGALLGLISMGLYFVMFAVINLVIIPLGLRATLMQDFATAFNLDWVKRFVILMWKEILISSLFMMAASMVLMFGGMIALCVGMFAGLALVYFAWAHLTKQLYLLFLSRGGDPIPVSPKLTGATTTPPQLG
;
A
#
# COMPACT_ATOMS: atom_id res chain seq x y z
N MET A 1 16.46 -2.32 6.91
CA MET A 1 15.09 -2.86 6.95
C MET A 1 15.15 -4.37 6.98
N ASN A 2 14.24 -5.03 7.68
CA ASN A 2 14.20 -6.49 7.76
C ASN A 2 13.13 -7.02 6.79
N TYR A 3 13.54 -7.28 5.55
CA TYR A 3 12.68 -7.67 4.44
C TYR A 3 12.13 -9.09 4.60
N ILE A 4 12.97 -10.05 4.98
CA ILE A 4 12.54 -11.44 5.17
C ILE A 4 11.54 -11.54 6.33
N ALA A 5 11.79 -10.83 7.44
CA ALA A 5 10.87 -10.76 8.57
C ALA A 5 9.47 -10.28 8.17
N SER A 6 9.36 -9.35 7.21
CA SER A 6 8.06 -8.85 6.76
C SER A 6 7.14 -9.94 6.20
N ILE A 7 7.71 -11.05 5.72
CA ILE A 7 6.96 -12.21 5.22
C ILE A 7 6.90 -13.28 6.31
N THR A 8 8.04 -13.62 6.93
CA THR A 8 8.11 -14.77 7.85
C THR A 8 7.38 -14.52 9.16
N ASP A 9 7.29 -13.27 9.62
CA ASP A 9 6.66 -12.95 10.91
C ASP A 9 5.15 -13.18 10.90
N PHE A 10 4.51 -13.21 9.73
CA PHE A 10 3.11 -13.62 9.61
C PHE A 10 2.85 -15.02 10.17
N PHE A 11 3.78 -15.95 9.93
CA PHE A 11 3.66 -17.35 10.32
C PHE A 11 3.98 -17.62 11.79
N LYS A 12 4.44 -16.60 12.54
CA LYS A 12 4.69 -16.71 13.99
C LYS A 12 3.41 -16.70 14.82
N SER A 13 2.31 -16.17 14.29
CA SER A 13 1.02 -16.21 14.97
C SER A 13 0.50 -17.66 15.06
N PRO A 14 0.06 -18.15 16.24
CA PRO A 14 -0.45 -19.52 16.38
C PRO A 14 -1.69 -19.79 15.51
N LYS A 15 -2.43 -18.73 15.13
CA LYS A 15 -3.62 -18.82 14.27
C LYS A 15 -3.36 -18.27 12.86
N TRP A 16 -2.11 -18.29 12.39
CA TRP A 16 -1.75 -17.78 11.06
C TRP A 16 -2.62 -18.36 9.95
N VAL A 17 -3.00 -19.65 10.01
CA VAL A 17 -3.88 -20.28 9.01
C VAL A 17 -5.23 -19.59 8.96
N MET A 18 -5.86 -19.40 10.12
CA MET A 18 -7.19 -18.79 10.20
C MET A 18 -7.15 -17.32 9.77
N ASN A 19 -6.11 -16.59 10.21
CA ASN A 19 -5.88 -15.22 9.79
C ASN A 19 -5.67 -15.12 8.27
N LEU A 20 -4.93 -16.06 7.68
CA LEU A 20 -4.70 -16.12 6.23
C LEU A 20 -5.98 -16.42 5.46
N LEU A 21 -6.82 -17.33 5.97
CA LEU A 21 -8.11 -17.66 5.35
C LEU A 21 -9.07 -16.47 5.38
N PHE A 22 -9.22 -15.80 6.53
CA PHE A 22 -10.11 -14.64 6.62
C PHE A 22 -9.58 -13.42 5.87
N ALA A 23 -8.27 -13.17 5.91
CA ALA A 23 -7.65 -12.12 5.11
C ALA A 23 -7.79 -12.42 3.60
N GLY A 24 -7.58 -13.67 3.20
CA GLY A 24 -7.83 -14.13 1.83
C GLY A 24 -9.28 -14.00 1.41
N LEU A 25 -10.24 -14.29 2.30
CA LEU A 25 -11.67 -14.07 2.07
C LEU A 25 -12.00 -12.58 1.92
N CYS A 26 -11.35 -11.71 2.68
CA CYS A 26 -11.47 -10.26 2.50
C CYS A 26 -10.95 -9.83 1.14
N VAL A 27 -9.82 -10.36 0.68
CA VAL A 27 -9.36 -10.09 -0.69
C VAL A 27 -10.35 -10.63 -1.72
N LEU A 28 -10.84 -11.86 -1.55
CA LEU A 28 -11.80 -12.47 -2.49
C LEU A 28 -13.10 -11.64 -2.59
N SER A 29 -13.59 -11.10 -1.47
CA SER A 29 -14.84 -10.31 -1.44
C SER A 29 -14.78 -9.03 -2.28
N THR A 30 -13.58 -8.56 -2.65
CA THR A 30 -13.42 -7.41 -3.54
C THR A 30 -13.93 -7.68 -4.96
N MET A 31 -14.09 -8.95 -5.33
CA MET A 31 -14.73 -9.36 -6.58
C MET A 31 -16.25 -9.11 -6.60
N ILE A 32 -16.87 -9.02 -5.40
CA ILE A 32 -18.31 -8.80 -5.25
C ILE A 32 -18.57 -7.33 -4.92
N ILE A 33 -17.88 -6.81 -3.91
CA ILE A 33 -18.00 -5.42 -3.47
C ILE A 33 -16.63 -4.77 -3.64
N PRO A 34 -16.44 -3.92 -4.65
CA PRO A 34 -15.17 -3.25 -4.87
C PRO A 34 -14.66 -2.58 -3.61
N VAL A 35 -13.37 -2.80 -3.30
CA VAL A 35 -12.61 -2.13 -2.24
C VAL A 35 -13.00 -2.52 -0.79
N LEU A 36 -14.25 -2.88 -0.48
CA LEU A 36 -14.71 -3.15 0.90
C LEU A 36 -13.82 -4.17 1.63
N GLY A 37 -13.52 -5.28 0.97
CA GLY A 37 -12.64 -6.31 1.52
C GLY A 37 -11.23 -5.80 1.86
N LEU A 38 -10.65 -4.94 1.02
CA LEU A 38 -9.34 -4.32 1.28
C LEU A 38 -9.39 -3.34 2.45
N ILE A 39 -10.51 -2.63 2.62
CA ILE A 39 -10.70 -1.70 3.76
C ILE A 39 -10.66 -2.47 5.07
N VAL A 40 -11.41 -3.57 5.15
CA VAL A 40 -11.47 -4.40 6.36
C VAL A 40 -10.11 -5.04 6.63
N LEU A 41 -9.45 -5.57 5.59
CA LEU A 41 -8.10 -6.13 5.71
C LEU A 41 -7.10 -5.08 6.21
N ALA A 42 -7.11 -3.88 5.64
CA ALA A 42 -6.28 -2.77 6.08
C ALA A 42 -6.56 -2.41 7.55
N GLY A 43 -7.82 -2.37 7.97
CA GLY A 43 -8.21 -2.13 9.36
C GLY A 43 -7.67 -3.14 10.36
N TRP A 44 -7.72 -4.43 10.01
CA TRP A 44 -7.12 -5.50 10.83
C TRP A 44 -5.59 -5.35 10.91
N LEU A 45 -4.91 -5.11 9.79
CA LEU A 45 -3.47 -4.86 9.77
C LEU A 45 -3.09 -3.63 10.58
N ILE A 46 -3.87 -2.55 10.48
CA ILE A 46 -3.67 -1.33 11.26
C ILE A 46 -3.80 -1.62 12.77
N THR A 47 -4.75 -2.47 13.13
CA THR A 47 -4.94 -2.92 14.52
C THR A 47 -3.69 -3.66 15.01
N GLY A 48 -3.17 -4.60 14.23
CA GLY A 48 -1.99 -5.37 14.61
C GLY A 48 -0.68 -4.59 14.58
N PHE A 49 -0.52 -3.63 13.67
CA PHE A 49 0.74 -2.89 13.57
C PHE A 49 0.80 -1.64 14.43
N TRP A 50 -0.34 -0.98 14.68
CA TRP A 50 -0.36 0.38 15.23
C TRP A 50 -1.28 0.57 16.44
N ALA A 51 -2.31 -0.25 16.63
CA ALA A 51 -3.24 -0.09 17.76
C ALA A 51 -2.78 -0.81 19.04
N ARG A 52 -1.85 -1.75 18.94
CA ARG A 52 -1.36 -2.55 20.08
C ARG A 52 -0.05 -2.00 20.66
N GLN A 53 0.18 -2.31 21.93
CA GLN A 53 1.40 -1.93 22.68
C GLN A 53 2.52 -2.99 22.60
N ASP A 54 2.17 -4.25 22.27
CA ASP A 54 3.13 -5.35 22.14
C ASP A 54 3.61 -5.46 20.68
N ASP A 55 4.92 -5.49 20.45
CA ASP A 55 5.51 -5.63 19.12
C ASP A 55 5.78 -7.10 18.72
N ARG A 56 5.59 -8.07 19.63
CA ARG A 56 5.82 -9.50 19.34
C ARG A 56 4.81 -10.04 18.33
N PHE A 57 5.25 -10.82 17.35
CA PHE A 57 4.37 -11.31 16.28
C PHE A 57 3.60 -12.57 16.66
N GLU A 58 4.06 -13.27 17.69
CA GLU A 58 3.37 -14.41 18.31
C GLU A 58 2.03 -13.98 18.92
N THR A 59 1.92 -12.71 19.33
CA THR A 59 0.72 -12.08 19.90
C THR A 59 -0.01 -11.19 18.88
N PHE A 60 0.24 -11.37 17.58
CA PHE A 60 -0.47 -10.62 16.55
C PHE A 60 -1.98 -10.91 16.63
N PRO A 61 -2.86 -9.89 16.58
CA PRO A 61 -4.29 -10.07 16.81
C PRO A 61 -4.90 -11.00 15.78
N ASP A 62 -5.75 -11.90 16.27
CA ASP A 62 -6.55 -12.77 15.42
C ASP A 62 -7.53 -11.93 14.59
N PHE A 63 -7.81 -12.41 13.37
CA PHE A 63 -8.85 -11.83 12.55
C PHE A 63 -10.22 -12.23 13.11
N ASP A 64 -10.96 -11.27 13.66
CA ASP A 64 -12.26 -11.50 14.28
C ASP A 64 -13.37 -10.71 13.57
N LEU A 65 -14.35 -11.44 13.02
CA LEU A 65 -15.51 -10.83 12.34
C LEU A 65 -16.41 -10.04 13.30
N ASN A 66 -16.37 -10.32 14.61
CA ASN A 66 -17.09 -9.50 15.59
C ASN A 66 -16.52 -8.08 15.68
N GLN A 67 -15.27 -7.88 15.24
CA GLN A 67 -14.61 -6.56 15.16
C GLN A 67 -14.70 -5.94 13.77
N PHE A 68 -15.55 -6.46 12.88
CA PHE A 68 -15.67 -5.98 11.50
C PHE A 68 -15.89 -4.47 11.41
N SER A 69 -16.79 -3.91 12.23
CA SER A 69 -17.05 -2.46 12.27
C SER A 69 -15.80 -1.67 12.65
N THR A 70 -15.03 -2.15 13.62
CA THR A 70 -13.76 -1.54 14.05
C THR A 70 -12.72 -1.57 12.94
N TYR A 71 -12.58 -2.70 12.24
CA TYR A 71 -11.67 -2.82 11.10
C TYR A 71 -12.09 -1.87 9.97
N LEU A 72 -13.38 -1.83 9.65
CA LEU A 72 -13.91 -0.94 8.62
C LEU A 72 -13.59 0.53 8.94
N GLN A 73 -13.86 0.97 10.18
CA GLN A 73 -13.57 2.33 10.62
C GLN A 73 -12.08 2.68 10.58
N ARG A 74 -11.19 1.73 10.87
CA ARG A 74 -9.74 1.95 10.83
C ARG A 74 -9.17 1.99 9.42
N GLY A 75 -9.72 1.17 8.53
CA GLY A 75 -9.28 1.06 7.14
C GLY A 75 -9.82 2.17 6.23
N VAL A 76 -10.97 2.76 6.55
CA VAL A 76 -11.64 3.72 5.64
C VAL A 76 -10.80 4.98 5.42
N TRP A 77 -10.10 5.47 6.45
CA TRP A 77 -9.29 6.69 6.36
C TRP A 77 -8.13 6.57 5.37
N PRO A 78 -7.21 5.60 5.51
CA PRO A 78 -6.17 5.40 4.50
C PRO A 78 -6.77 5.06 3.14
N CYS A 79 -7.85 4.28 3.05
CA CYS A 79 -8.49 4.00 1.76
C CYS A 79 -8.95 5.28 1.04
N LEU A 80 -9.67 6.17 1.72
CA LEU A 80 -10.15 7.43 1.14
C LEU A 80 -8.99 8.32 0.71
N VAL A 81 -7.97 8.48 1.55
CA VAL A 81 -6.78 9.28 1.22
C VAL A 81 -6.05 8.71 -0.01
N LEU A 82 -5.88 7.38 -0.06
CA LEU A 82 -5.22 6.70 -1.17
C LEU A 82 -6.02 6.80 -2.48
N ILE A 83 -7.35 6.71 -2.43
CA ILE A 83 -8.20 6.91 -3.61
C ILE A 83 -8.08 8.34 -4.12
N VAL A 84 -8.23 9.35 -3.25
CA VAL A 84 -8.19 10.76 -3.67
C VAL A 84 -6.80 11.15 -4.18
N ALA A 85 -5.74 10.77 -3.46
CA ALA A 85 -4.37 11.01 -3.91
C ALA A 85 -4.07 10.26 -5.22
N GLY A 86 -4.50 9.00 -5.32
CA GLY A 86 -4.31 8.18 -6.51
C GLY A 86 -5.02 8.74 -7.74
N LEU A 87 -6.25 9.22 -7.59
CA LEU A 87 -7.00 9.88 -8.66
C LEU A 87 -6.35 11.20 -9.07
N ALA A 88 -5.96 12.05 -8.10
CA ALA A 88 -5.31 13.32 -8.40
C ALA A 88 -3.98 13.14 -9.14
N ILE A 89 -3.11 12.26 -8.63
CA ILE A 89 -1.83 11.96 -9.26
C ILE A 89 -2.06 11.27 -10.61
N GLY A 90 -2.96 10.29 -10.68
CA GLY A 90 -3.29 9.58 -11.91
C GLY A 90 -3.76 10.51 -13.02
N PHE A 91 -4.61 11.50 -12.69
CA PHE A 91 -5.08 12.51 -13.63
C PHE A 91 -3.96 13.40 -14.15
N VAL A 92 -3.09 13.90 -13.26
CA VAL A 92 -1.91 14.68 -13.66
C VAL A 92 -0.99 13.87 -14.57
N MET A 93 -0.72 12.60 -14.21
CA MET A 93 0.15 11.73 -14.99
C MET A 93 -0.45 11.37 -16.35
N TRP A 94 -1.77 11.21 -16.42
CA TRP A 94 -2.46 10.95 -17.68
C TRP A 94 -2.29 12.13 -18.65
N ILE A 95 -2.44 13.37 -18.16
CA ILE A 95 -2.25 14.59 -18.96
C ILE A 95 -0.77 14.77 -19.36
N VAL A 96 0.15 14.65 -18.42
CA VAL A 96 1.56 15.00 -18.63
C VAL A 96 2.30 13.95 -19.44
N ILE A 97 1.90 12.68 -19.38
CA ILE A 97 2.67 11.56 -19.97
C ILE A 97 1.83 10.78 -20.98
N MET A 98 0.65 10.30 -20.61
CA MET A 98 -0.12 9.40 -21.49
C MET A 98 -0.61 10.11 -22.75
N ILE A 99 -1.12 11.35 -22.65
CA ILE A 99 -1.56 12.11 -23.82
C ILE A 99 -0.39 12.38 -24.78
N PRO A 100 0.76 12.94 -24.37
CA PRO A 100 1.90 13.12 -25.27
C PRO A 100 2.40 11.83 -25.90
N MET A 101 2.47 10.74 -25.13
CA MET A 101 2.89 9.43 -25.65
C MET A 101 1.92 8.90 -26.70
N PHE A 102 0.61 9.05 -26.48
CA PHE A 102 -0.42 8.65 -27.43
C PHE A 102 -0.38 9.49 -28.72
N LEU A 103 -0.21 10.81 -28.60
CA LEU A 103 -0.04 11.68 -29.76
C LEU A 103 1.24 11.34 -30.54
N LEU A 104 2.33 11.06 -29.84
CA LEU A 104 3.59 10.66 -30.43
C LEU A 104 3.45 9.34 -31.20
N THR A 105 2.78 8.33 -30.63
CA THR A 105 2.56 7.05 -31.32
C THR A 105 1.61 7.20 -32.51
N MET A 106 0.61 8.09 -32.44
CA MET A 106 -0.26 8.39 -33.59
C MET A 106 0.51 9.05 -34.74
N VAL A 107 1.36 10.05 -34.44
CA VAL A 107 2.17 10.74 -35.45
C VAL A 107 3.17 9.78 -36.10
N LEU A 108 3.79 8.91 -35.30
CA LEU A 108 4.84 7.99 -35.78
C LEU A 108 4.28 6.69 -36.37
N GLY A 109 3.07 6.28 -36.00
CA GLY A 109 2.41 5.05 -36.47
C GLY A 109 1.61 5.21 -37.77
N GLY A 110 1.42 6.43 -38.27
CA GLY A 110 0.73 6.69 -39.53
C GLY A 110 1.56 6.45 -40.81
N GLY A 111 2.84 6.12 -40.68
CA GLY A 111 3.74 5.82 -41.82
C GLY A 111 3.80 4.31 -42.11
N GLY A 112 3.39 3.91 -43.32
CA GLY A 112 3.16 2.52 -43.72
C GLY A 112 4.33 1.53 -43.57
N ASP A 113 3.97 0.24 -43.71
CA ASP A 113 4.74 -1.01 -43.57
C ASP A 113 6.19 -0.96 -44.07
N SER A 114 7.07 -0.32 -43.32
CA SER A 114 8.51 -0.34 -43.53
C SER A 114 9.18 -0.87 -42.28
N ALA A 115 10.25 -1.66 -42.43
CA ALA A 115 11.02 -2.17 -41.29
C ALA A 115 11.48 -1.06 -40.32
N ALA A 116 11.59 0.19 -40.79
CA ALA A 116 11.89 1.36 -39.99
C ALA A 116 10.78 1.70 -38.96
N SER A 117 9.50 1.53 -39.30
CA SER A 117 8.39 1.79 -38.36
C SER A 117 8.35 0.75 -37.24
N SER A 118 8.73 -0.50 -37.51
CA SER A 118 8.86 -1.55 -36.50
C SER A 118 9.98 -1.27 -35.48
N ILE A 119 11.16 -0.83 -35.95
CA ILE A 119 12.29 -0.48 -35.07
C ILE A 119 11.93 0.73 -34.19
N LEU A 120 11.34 1.78 -34.79
CA LEU A 120 10.92 2.97 -34.05
C LEU A 120 9.83 2.64 -33.02
N GLY A 121 8.87 1.78 -33.38
CA GLY A 121 7.84 1.28 -32.47
C GLY A 121 8.43 0.51 -31.28
N ALA A 122 9.42 -0.35 -31.52
CA ALA A 122 10.12 -1.07 -30.45
C ALA A 122 10.88 -0.12 -29.50
N LEU A 123 11.57 0.88 -30.03
CA LEU A 123 12.25 1.90 -29.22
C LEU A 123 11.27 2.72 -28.37
N LEU A 124 10.14 3.16 -28.96
CA LEU A 124 9.08 3.85 -28.23
C LEU A 124 8.45 2.96 -27.15
N GLY A 125 8.31 1.66 -27.42
CA GLY A 125 7.84 0.67 -26.45
C GLY A 125 8.79 0.51 -25.26
N LEU A 126 10.11 0.50 -25.50
CA LEU A 126 11.11 0.47 -24.43
C LEU A 126 11.11 1.76 -23.60
N ILE A 127 10.98 2.92 -24.27
CA ILE A 127 10.87 4.23 -23.59
C ILE A 127 9.59 4.29 -22.74
N SER A 128 8.46 3.84 -23.27
CA SER A 128 7.18 3.85 -22.54
C SER A 128 7.22 2.91 -21.33
N MET A 129 7.86 1.74 -21.46
CA MET A 129 8.10 0.83 -20.34
C MET A 129 8.98 1.47 -19.27
N GLY A 130 10.08 2.11 -19.66
CA GLY A 130 10.96 2.83 -18.73
C GLY A 130 10.23 3.97 -18.00
N LEU A 131 9.45 4.76 -18.73
CA LEU A 131 8.60 5.81 -18.15
C LEU A 131 7.60 5.22 -17.16
N TYR A 132 6.92 4.12 -17.47
CA TYR A 132 5.99 3.46 -16.55
C TYR A 132 6.64 3.11 -15.21
N PHE A 133 7.86 2.57 -15.20
CA PHE A 133 8.59 2.29 -13.96
C PHE A 133 8.92 3.56 -13.18
N VAL A 134 9.33 4.64 -13.85
CA VAL A 134 9.57 5.94 -13.21
C VAL A 134 8.27 6.49 -12.62
N MET A 135 7.16 6.39 -13.35
CA MET A 135 5.84 6.83 -12.86
C MET A 135 5.44 6.05 -11.60
N PHE A 136 5.55 4.72 -11.64
CA PHE A 136 5.25 3.87 -10.51
C PHE A 136 6.09 4.25 -9.27
N ALA A 137 7.39 4.47 -9.47
CA ALA A 137 8.30 4.94 -8.42
C ALA A 137 7.84 6.29 -7.83
N VAL A 138 7.55 7.29 -8.66
CA VAL A 138 7.10 8.62 -8.22
C VAL A 138 5.77 8.55 -7.46
N ILE A 139 4.81 7.76 -7.94
CA ILE A 139 3.52 7.55 -7.26
C ILE A 139 3.76 6.99 -5.86
N ASN A 140 4.60 5.95 -5.73
CA ASN A 140 4.90 5.33 -4.43
C ASN A 140 5.56 6.31 -3.44
N LEU A 141 6.41 7.23 -3.93
CA LEU A 141 7.03 8.25 -3.09
C LEU A 141 6.00 9.17 -2.42
N VAL A 142 4.84 9.41 -3.05
CA VAL A 142 3.79 10.27 -2.50
C VAL A 142 2.74 9.46 -1.74
N ILE A 143 2.36 8.31 -2.28
CA ILE A 143 1.27 7.47 -1.75
C ILE A 143 1.62 6.87 -0.39
N ILE A 144 2.85 6.37 -0.20
CA ILE A 144 3.27 5.75 1.06
C ILE A 144 3.18 6.73 2.25
N PRO A 145 3.80 7.93 2.20
CA PRO A 145 3.73 8.86 3.32
C PRO A 145 2.31 9.36 3.61
N LEU A 146 1.48 9.60 2.58
CA LEU A 146 0.08 9.97 2.77
C LEU A 146 -0.73 8.85 3.42
N GLY A 147 -0.56 7.62 2.96
CA GLY A 147 -1.20 6.44 3.53
C GLY A 147 -0.81 6.23 5.00
N LEU A 148 0.48 6.37 5.32
CA LEU A 148 0.99 6.27 6.68
C LEU A 148 0.39 7.33 7.61
N ARG A 149 0.31 8.60 7.16
CA ARG A 149 -0.35 9.66 7.92
C ARG A 149 -1.83 9.36 8.16
N ALA A 150 -2.55 8.97 7.11
CA ALA A 150 -3.96 8.61 7.21
C ALA A 150 -4.20 7.44 8.18
N THR A 151 -3.31 6.44 8.16
CA THR A 151 -3.33 5.31 9.09
C THR A 151 -3.17 5.74 10.54
N LEU A 152 -2.20 6.61 10.85
CA LEU A 152 -1.93 7.00 12.24
C LEU A 152 -2.89 8.08 12.77
N MET A 153 -3.25 9.05 11.94
CA MET A 153 -4.12 10.17 12.33
C MET A 153 -5.60 9.82 12.28
N GLN A 154 -6.00 8.78 11.54
CA GLN A 154 -7.40 8.36 11.39
C GLN A 154 -8.32 9.54 11.02
N ASP A 155 -7.82 10.38 10.12
CA ASP A 155 -8.45 11.61 9.65
C ASP A 155 -8.03 11.88 8.20
N PHE A 156 -8.98 12.35 7.38
CA PHE A 156 -8.77 12.54 5.95
C PHE A 156 -7.97 13.81 5.64
N ALA A 157 -8.40 14.96 6.16
CA ALA A 157 -7.85 16.26 5.76
C ALA A 157 -6.42 16.45 6.26
N THR A 158 -6.16 16.10 7.53
CA THR A 158 -4.84 16.26 8.16
C THR A 158 -3.78 15.30 7.62
N ALA A 159 -4.19 14.27 6.86
CA ALA A 159 -3.28 13.38 6.16
C ALA A 159 -2.52 14.11 5.03
N PHE A 160 -3.13 15.11 4.39
CA PHE A 160 -2.57 15.87 3.26
C PHE A 160 -1.63 17.01 3.69
N ASN A 161 -0.65 16.70 4.55
CA ASN A 161 0.41 17.66 4.91
C ASN A 161 1.63 17.49 3.98
N LEU A 162 1.70 18.33 2.94
CA LEU A 162 2.73 18.22 1.90
C LEU A 162 4.15 18.52 2.41
N ASP A 163 4.30 19.38 3.42
CA ASP A 163 5.61 19.68 4.02
C ASP A 163 6.18 18.45 4.71
N TRP A 164 5.35 17.75 5.48
CA TRP A 164 5.72 16.49 6.11
C TRP A 164 6.02 15.42 5.05
N VAL A 165 5.19 15.29 4.01
CA VAL A 165 5.40 14.34 2.90
C VAL A 165 6.75 14.59 2.22
N LYS A 166 7.05 15.85 1.90
CA LYS A 166 8.32 16.25 1.30
C LYS A 166 9.50 15.86 2.19
N ARG A 167 9.43 16.15 3.50
CA ARG A 167 10.48 15.77 4.45
C ARG A 167 10.66 14.26 4.54
N PHE A 168 9.55 13.50 4.58
CA PHE A 168 9.58 12.04 4.56
C PHE A 168 10.28 11.51 3.30
N VAL A 169 9.90 12.01 2.13
CA VAL A 169 10.49 11.59 0.84
C VAL A 169 11.99 11.89 0.79
N ILE A 170 12.42 13.10 1.18
CA ILE A 170 13.84 13.47 1.19
C ILE A 170 14.66 12.48 2.04
N LEU A 171 14.13 12.09 3.20
CA LEU A 171 14.81 11.19 4.12
C LEU A 171 14.69 9.70 3.74
N MET A 172 13.68 9.28 2.98
CA MET A 172 13.30 7.86 2.84
C MET A 172 13.19 7.36 1.39
N TRP A 173 13.43 8.19 0.37
CA TRP A 173 13.16 7.78 -1.03
C TRP A 173 13.89 6.51 -1.45
N LYS A 174 15.14 6.30 -1.02
CA LYS A 174 15.91 5.09 -1.38
C LYS A 174 15.25 3.84 -0.78
N GLU A 175 14.88 3.90 0.48
CA GLU A 175 14.27 2.79 1.21
C GLU A 175 12.87 2.49 0.69
N ILE A 176 12.11 3.50 0.29
CA ILE A 176 10.83 3.32 -0.41
C ILE A 176 11.08 2.54 -1.71
N LEU A 177 12.00 2.99 -2.57
CA LEU A 177 12.26 2.32 -3.85
C LEU A 177 12.74 0.88 -3.69
N ILE A 178 13.70 0.65 -2.78
CA ILE A 178 14.20 -0.70 -2.51
C ILE A 178 13.07 -1.60 -1.96
N SER A 179 12.21 -1.07 -1.09
CA SER A 179 11.07 -1.83 -0.55
C SER A 179 10.02 -2.13 -1.62
N SER A 180 9.74 -1.18 -2.51
CA SER A 180 8.84 -1.40 -3.65
C SER A 180 9.39 -2.47 -4.61
N LEU A 181 10.69 -2.45 -4.91
CA LEU A 181 11.33 -3.48 -5.74
C LEU A 181 11.30 -4.86 -5.09
N PHE A 182 11.64 -4.94 -3.79
CA PHE A 182 11.52 -6.18 -3.02
C PHE A 182 10.09 -6.72 -3.05
N MET A 183 9.10 -5.86 -2.81
CA MET A 183 7.70 -6.25 -2.76
C MET A 183 7.12 -6.62 -4.12
N MET A 184 7.60 -6.01 -5.21
CA MET A 184 7.28 -6.45 -6.56
C MET A 184 7.76 -7.88 -6.79
N ALA A 185 9.03 -8.19 -6.51
CA ALA A 185 9.56 -9.54 -6.66
C ALA A 185 8.88 -10.56 -5.73
N ALA A 186 8.68 -10.20 -4.45
CA ALA A 186 8.01 -11.05 -3.47
C ALA A 186 6.55 -11.32 -3.87
N SER A 187 5.82 -10.29 -4.34
CA SER A 187 4.45 -10.46 -4.81
C SER A 187 4.37 -11.40 -6.01
N MET A 188 5.31 -11.34 -6.96
CA MET A 188 5.34 -12.28 -8.08
C MET A 188 5.47 -13.70 -7.58
N VAL A 189 6.44 -13.98 -6.71
CA VAL A 189 6.66 -15.32 -6.15
C VAL A 189 5.44 -15.83 -5.38
N LEU A 190 4.86 -15.00 -4.50
CA LEU A 190 3.69 -15.36 -3.71
C LEU A 190 2.45 -15.59 -4.57
N MET A 191 2.26 -14.79 -5.62
CA MET A 191 1.13 -14.94 -6.54
C MET A 191 1.29 -16.18 -7.42
N PHE A 192 2.49 -16.45 -7.96
CA PHE A 192 2.77 -17.68 -8.71
C PHE A 192 2.59 -18.93 -7.83
N GLY A 193 3.09 -18.90 -6.59
CA GLY A 193 2.86 -19.97 -5.62
C GLY A 193 1.38 -20.16 -5.30
N GLY A 194 0.65 -19.06 -5.14
CA GLY A 194 -0.80 -19.08 -4.93
C GLY A 194 -1.59 -19.65 -6.11
N MET A 195 -1.16 -19.42 -7.35
CA MET A 195 -1.78 -20.02 -8.53
C MET A 195 -1.64 -21.53 -8.56
N ILE A 196 -0.48 -22.07 -8.17
CA ILE A 196 -0.24 -23.52 -8.08
C ILE A 196 -1.18 -24.17 -7.05
N ALA A 197 -1.54 -23.44 -5.99
CA ALA A 197 -2.53 -23.86 -5.00
C ALA A 197 -3.99 -23.61 -5.47
N LEU A 198 -4.36 -24.21 -6.60
CA LEU A 198 -5.73 -24.26 -7.17
C LEU A 198 -6.35 -22.89 -7.49
N CYS A 199 -5.55 -21.88 -7.87
CA CYS A 199 -5.96 -20.49 -8.14
C CYS A 199 -6.59 -19.72 -6.95
N VAL A 200 -7.22 -20.39 -6.00
CA VAL A 200 -7.74 -19.79 -4.75
C VAL A 200 -6.59 -19.35 -3.84
N GLY A 201 -5.46 -20.08 -3.87
CA GLY A 201 -4.26 -19.71 -3.13
C GLY A 201 -3.70 -18.33 -3.49
N MET A 202 -4.04 -17.78 -4.66
CA MET A 202 -3.66 -16.42 -5.05
C MET A 202 -4.21 -15.37 -4.07
N PHE A 203 -5.42 -15.54 -3.55
CA PHE A 203 -6.02 -14.60 -2.59
C PHE A 203 -5.32 -14.64 -1.23
N ALA A 204 -4.92 -15.83 -0.79
CA ALA A 204 -4.07 -16.01 0.39
C ALA A 204 -2.68 -15.39 0.17
N GLY A 205 -2.08 -15.59 -1.01
CA GLY A 205 -0.83 -14.94 -1.40
C GLY A 205 -0.94 -13.41 -1.34
N LEU A 206 -2.02 -12.83 -1.84
CA LEU A 206 -2.24 -11.40 -1.80
C LEU A 206 -2.45 -10.88 -0.37
N ALA A 207 -3.17 -11.61 0.48
CA ALA A 207 -3.28 -11.28 1.90
C ALA A 207 -1.91 -11.19 2.59
N LEU A 208 -0.99 -12.12 2.28
CA LEU A 208 0.38 -12.10 2.79
C LEU A 208 1.19 -10.91 2.23
N VAL A 209 0.98 -10.55 0.95
CA VAL A 209 1.56 -9.33 0.37
C VAL A 209 1.11 -8.08 1.13
N TYR A 210 -0.18 -7.96 1.45
CA TYR A 210 -0.70 -6.84 2.25
C TYR A 210 -0.10 -6.79 3.65
N PHE A 211 0.02 -7.93 4.33
CA PHE A 211 0.68 -8.01 5.63
C PHE A 211 2.13 -7.54 5.54
N ALA A 212 2.91 -8.07 4.58
CA ALA A 212 4.30 -7.69 4.39
C ALA A 212 4.45 -6.21 4.05
N TRP A 213 3.54 -5.65 3.25
CA TRP A 213 3.53 -4.22 2.96
C TRP A 213 3.26 -3.36 4.21
N ALA A 214 2.28 -3.73 5.03
CA ALA A 214 2.00 -3.04 6.29
C ALA A 214 3.19 -3.11 7.25
N HIS A 215 3.84 -4.28 7.32
CA HIS A 215 5.03 -4.50 8.12
C HIS A 215 6.21 -3.61 7.67
N LEU A 216 6.51 -3.57 6.37
CA LEU A 216 7.57 -2.72 5.82
C LEU A 216 7.24 -1.24 5.98
N THR A 217 5.97 -0.85 5.87
CA THR A 217 5.52 0.52 6.10
C THR A 217 5.78 0.95 7.54
N LYS A 218 5.54 0.07 8.52
CA LYS A 218 5.93 0.32 9.92
C LYS A 218 7.44 0.47 10.07
N GLN A 219 8.23 -0.41 9.46
CA GLN A 219 9.70 -0.29 9.49
C GLN A 219 10.21 1.02 8.85
N LEU A 220 9.61 1.44 7.73
CA LEU A 220 9.94 2.70 7.07
C LEU A 220 9.68 3.89 8.00
N TYR A 221 8.55 3.89 8.72
CA TYR A 221 8.26 4.94 9.68
C TYR A 221 9.26 4.96 10.85
N LEU A 222 9.58 3.81 11.44
CA LEU A 222 10.55 3.74 12.53
C LEU A 222 11.94 4.23 12.09
N LEU A 223 12.35 3.89 10.86
CA LEU A 223 13.59 4.38 10.28
C LEU A 223 13.54 5.89 9.96
N PHE A 224 12.39 6.42 9.55
CA PHE A 224 12.20 7.85 9.39
C PHE A 224 12.37 8.59 10.73
N LEU A 225 11.80 8.07 11.82
CA LEU A 225 11.98 8.63 13.16
C LEU A 225 13.45 8.57 13.61
N SER A 226 14.14 7.45 13.37
CA SER A 226 15.56 7.33 13.74
C SER A 226 16.49 8.25 12.93
N ARG A 227 16.04 8.74 11.77
CA ARG A 227 16.71 9.77 10.96
C ARG A 227 16.35 11.21 11.36
N GLY A 228 15.64 11.42 12.46
CA GLY A 228 15.21 12.74 12.91
C GLY A 228 13.98 13.28 12.16
N GLY A 229 13.13 12.39 11.63
CA GLY A 229 11.83 12.74 11.07
C GLY A 229 10.82 13.16 12.15
N ASP A 230 9.87 14.02 11.78
CA ASP A 230 8.84 14.50 12.72
C ASP A 230 7.78 13.41 13.00
N PRO A 231 7.48 13.07 14.26
CA PRO A 231 6.49 12.07 14.58
C PRO A 231 5.09 12.48 14.12
N ILE A 232 4.34 11.53 13.58
CA ILE A 232 2.92 11.70 13.25
C ILE A 232 2.11 11.55 14.56
N PRO A 233 1.21 12.49 14.86
CA PRO A 233 0.29 12.36 15.99
C PRO A 233 -0.59 11.10 15.83
N VAL A 234 -0.64 10.26 16.86
CA VAL A 234 -1.45 9.03 16.86
C VAL A 234 -2.85 9.35 17.37
N SER A 235 -3.87 8.94 16.61
CA SER A 235 -5.28 9.19 16.94
C SER A 235 -5.75 8.34 18.13
N PRO A 236 -6.54 8.89 19.07
CA PRO A 236 -7.20 8.10 20.12
C PRO A 236 -8.13 7.01 19.56
N LYS A 237 -8.72 7.25 18.37
CA LYS A 237 -9.55 6.27 17.64
C LYS A 237 -8.77 5.00 17.28
N LEU A 238 -7.46 5.11 17.14
CA LEU A 238 -6.59 3.99 16.81
C LEU A 238 -6.42 3.06 18.00
N THR A 239 -6.15 3.60 19.18
CA THR A 239 -5.89 2.85 20.41
C THR A 239 -7.16 2.42 21.15
N GLY A 240 -8.33 2.91 20.74
CA GLY A 240 -9.60 2.66 21.44
C GLY A 240 -9.70 3.43 22.76
N ALA A 241 -8.84 4.43 22.98
CA ALA A 241 -8.95 5.32 24.12
C ALA A 241 -10.20 6.19 23.93
N THR A 242 -11.22 5.95 24.75
CA THR A 242 -12.41 6.80 24.84
C THR A 242 -11.94 8.22 25.16
N THR A 243 -12.29 9.18 24.30
CA THR A 243 -12.21 10.60 24.65
C THR A 243 -13.16 10.82 25.82
N THR A 244 -12.66 10.77 27.05
CA THR A 244 -13.45 11.15 28.21
C THR A 244 -13.83 12.61 27.98
N PRO A 245 -15.14 12.96 27.89
CA PRO A 245 -15.52 14.35 27.73
C PRO A 245 -14.95 15.14 28.92
N PRO A 246 -14.49 16.39 28.71
CA PRO A 246 -14.02 17.22 29.81
C PRO A 246 -15.14 17.26 30.85
N GLN A 247 -14.82 16.84 32.07
CA GLN A 247 -15.77 17.00 33.16
C GLN A 247 -15.97 18.50 33.33
N LEU A 248 -17.15 18.96 32.94
CA LEU A 248 -17.64 20.29 33.28
C LEU A 248 -17.77 20.29 34.81
N GLY A 249 -16.75 20.82 35.47
CA GLY A 249 -16.80 21.25 36.87
C GLY A 249 -17.47 22.61 37.00
#